data_AF-A0A9D4SAW2-F1
#
_entry.id   AF-A0A9D4SAW2-F1
#
_cell.length_a   1.000
_cell.length_b   1.000
_cell.length_c   1.000
_cell.angle_alpha   90.00
_cell.angle_beta   90.00
_cell.angle_gamma   90.00
#
_symmetry.space_group_name_H-M   'P 1'
#
loop_
_entity.id
_entity.type
_entity.pdbx_description
1 polymer ?
#
loop_
_entity_poly.entity_id
_entity_poly.type
_entity_poly.pdbx_seq_one_letter_code
_entity_poly.pdbx_strand_id
1 'polypeptide(L)'
;MSPALKLCPNDILDELENSYGQYHRNNENMDYFYQLEVWKGNISGALRVARQRDELSDWLVAMAPMASFETWTSVCEDYAIQLETDGQYHKAASYFLACHKVYEAIRLFKRHKLFKEAIALAKVRLSPLDPALEELYTLWAQQLTKDGNLEQAAKCHLAMRQVQDAAKLLARRYDQSSLRTAAHISIIANDKQQGLMYTQRVVQQHLLQNEWGLAYQFLEKNKEWQVYLATSSMHEMVSCELTSLGLLQIEPAHFSHWDQRPSNKSALP
;
A
#
# COMPACT_ATOMS: atom_id res chain seq x y z
N MET A 1 39.45 -20.18 68.52
CA MET A 1 38.21 -19.40 68.74
C MET A 1 37.93 -18.63 67.47
N SER A 2 37.18 -19.26 66.55
CA SER A 2 36.76 -18.62 65.30
C SER A 2 35.69 -17.58 65.63
N PRO A 3 35.73 -16.37 65.05
CA PRO A 3 34.65 -15.42 65.24
C PRO A 3 33.43 -16.01 64.54
N ALA A 4 32.41 -16.39 65.31
CA ALA A 4 31.10 -16.68 64.76
C ALA A 4 30.62 -15.39 64.08
N LEU A 5 30.71 -15.35 62.75
CA LEU A 5 29.99 -14.40 61.92
C LEU A 5 28.53 -14.47 62.35
N LYS A 6 28.09 -13.47 63.12
CA LYS A 6 26.66 -13.19 63.30
C LYS A 6 26.15 -12.67 61.95
N LEU A 7 25.94 -13.59 61.02
CA LEU A 7 25.13 -13.34 59.83
C LEU A 7 23.72 -13.08 60.34
N CYS A 8 23.18 -11.91 60.04
CA CYS A 8 21.79 -11.62 60.34
C CYS A 8 20.91 -12.59 59.52
N PRO A 9 19.71 -12.96 59.99
CA PRO A 9 18.81 -13.83 59.22
C PRO A 9 18.56 -13.33 57.79
N ASN A 10 18.57 -12.01 57.59
CA ASN A 10 18.44 -11.38 56.28
C ASN A 10 19.66 -11.63 55.38
N ASP A 11 20.88 -11.72 55.92
CA ASP A 11 22.09 -11.97 55.12
C ASP A 11 22.09 -13.40 54.56
N ILE A 12 21.54 -14.35 55.31
CA ILE A 12 21.42 -15.76 54.89
C ILE A 12 20.31 -15.91 53.84
N LEU A 13 19.21 -15.16 53.97
CA LEU A 13 18.15 -15.13 52.97
C LEU A 13 18.65 -14.50 51.66
N ASP A 14 19.39 -13.40 51.73
CA ASP A 14 20.00 -12.77 50.56
C ASP A 14 21.00 -13.71 49.86
N GLU A 15 21.81 -14.47 50.60
CA GLU A 15 22.74 -15.45 50.03
C GLU A 15 22.01 -16.62 49.35
N LEU A 16 20.96 -17.16 49.98
CA LEU A 16 20.16 -18.23 49.43
C LEU A 16 19.40 -17.76 48.18
N GLU A 17 18.79 -16.59 48.23
CA GLU A 17 18.05 -16.02 47.10
C GLU A 17 18.96 -15.68 45.91
N ASN A 18 20.20 -15.24 46.16
CA ASN A 18 21.20 -15.06 45.12
C ASN A 18 21.68 -16.39 44.53
N SER A 19 21.81 -17.42 45.37
CA SER A 19 22.09 -18.79 44.93
C SER A 19 20.98 -19.35 44.02
N TYR A 20 19.70 -19.15 44.37
CA TYR A 20 18.57 -19.58 43.55
C TYR A 20 18.49 -18.84 42.20
N GLY A 21 18.75 -17.53 42.18
CA GLY A 21 18.83 -16.76 40.94
C GLY A 21 19.94 -17.26 40.00
N GLN A 22 21.12 -17.55 40.55
CA GLN A 22 22.23 -18.14 39.78
C GLN A 22 21.90 -19.56 39.31
N TYR A 23 21.19 -20.36 40.11
CA TYR A 23 20.76 -21.70 39.72
C TYR A 23 19.82 -21.68 38.50
N HIS A 24 18.79 -20.81 38.50
CA HIS A 24 17.89 -20.67 37.35
C HIS A 24 18.61 -20.13 36.12
N ARG A 25 19.57 -19.21 36.32
CA ARG A 25 20.42 -18.70 35.24
C ARG A 25 21.31 -19.77 34.62
N ASN A 26 21.86 -20.68 35.42
CA ASN A 26 22.73 -21.75 34.95
C ASN A 26 21.96 -22.88 34.26
N ASN A 27 20.69 -23.06 34.60
CA ASN A 27 19.81 -24.07 34.01
C ASN A 27 18.94 -23.54 32.85
N GLU A 28 19.27 -22.37 32.30
CA GLU A 28 18.56 -21.71 31.19
C GLU A 28 17.07 -21.39 31.45
N ASN A 29 16.62 -21.48 32.70
CA ASN A 29 15.25 -21.18 33.12
C ASN A 29 15.08 -19.67 33.39
N MET A 30 15.21 -18.86 32.34
CA MET A 30 15.25 -17.39 32.44
C MET A 30 13.94 -16.77 32.92
N ASP A 31 12.79 -17.35 32.57
CA ASP A 31 11.48 -16.84 33.01
C ASP A 31 11.36 -16.81 34.54
N TYR A 32 11.81 -17.87 35.21
CA TYR A 32 11.84 -17.95 36.68
C TYR A 32 12.87 -16.99 37.28
N PHE A 33 14.02 -16.84 36.63
CA PHE A 33 15.02 -15.86 37.03
C PHE A 33 14.45 -14.44 36.99
N TYR A 34 13.75 -14.06 35.91
CA TYR A 34 13.13 -12.75 35.80
C TYR A 34 12.03 -12.53 36.85
N GLN A 35 11.18 -13.53 37.08
CA GLN A 35 10.15 -13.44 38.12
C GLN A 35 10.75 -13.19 39.51
N LEU A 36 11.83 -13.92 39.85
CA LEU A 36 12.52 -13.77 41.12
C LEU A 36 13.16 -12.38 41.26
N GLU A 37 13.83 -11.87 40.22
CA GLU A 37 14.43 -10.52 40.25
C GLU A 37 13.39 -9.40 40.38
N VAL A 38 12.22 -9.57 39.77
CA VAL A 38 11.08 -8.64 39.94
C VAL A 38 10.56 -8.69 41.37
N TRP A 39 10.42 -9.88 41.98
CA TRP A 39 9.98 -10.01 43.37
C TRP A 39 10.97 -9.40 44.38
N LYS A 40 12.27 -9.44 44.08
CA LYS A 40 13.32 -8.74 44.85
C LYS A 40 13.29 -7.21 44.68
N GLY A 41 12.50 -6.69 43.74
CA GLY A 41 12.49 -5.27 43.39
C GLY A 41 13.62 -4.84 42.46
N ASN A 42 14.45 -5.76 41.96
CA ASN A 42 15.56 -5.47 41.02
C ASN A 42 15.10 -5.54 39.55
N ILE A 43 14.01 -4.84 39.23
CA ILE A 43 13.42 -4.82 37.87
C ILE A 43 14.42 -4.30 36.82
N SER A 44 15.20 -3.27 37.13
CA SER A 44 16.20 -2.71 36.20
C SER A 44 17.29 -3.71 35.84
N GLY A 45 17.69 -4.56 36.80
CA GLY A 45 18.63 -5.66 36.57
C GLY A 45 18.04 -6.72 35.65
N ALA A 46 16.81 -7.15 35.92
CA ALA A 46 16.09 -8.13 35.10
C ALA A 46 15.94 -7.66 33.64
N LEU A 47 15.48 -6.42 33.44
CA LEU A 47 15.30 -5.82 32.12
C LEU A 47 16.62 -5.70 31.36
N ARG A 48 17.72 -5.33 32.04
CA ARG A 48 19.04 -5.26 31.41
C ARG A 48 19.51 -6.63 30.92
N VAL A 49 19.30 -7.68 31.72
CA VAL A 49 19.68 -9.05 31.33
C VAL A 49 18.81 -9.53 30.17
N ALA A 50 17.50 -9.28 30.20
CA ALA A 50 16.59 -9.64 29.12
C ALA A 50 16.93 -8.93 27.80
N ARG A 51 17.25 -7.63 27.85
CA ARG A 51 17.72 -6.85 26.69
C ARG A 51 19.00 -7.41 26.07
N GLN A 52 19.96 -7.83 26.90
CA GLN A 52 21.23 -8.37 26.41
C GLN A 52 21.09 -9.74 25.74
N ARG A 53 20.00 -10.45 26.03
CA ARG A 53 19.72 -11.79 25.53
C ARG A 53 18.65 -11.81 24.43
N ASP A 54 18.08 -10.65 24.08
CA ASP A 54 16.91 -10.54 23.19
C ASP A 54 15.76 -11.48 23.65
N GLU A 55 15.55 -11.56 24.97
CA GLU A 55 14.53 -12.38 25.63
C GLU A 55 13.45 -11.51 26.29
N LEU A 56 13.22 -10.29 25.79
CA LEU A 56 12.12 -9.46 26.27
C LEU A 56 10.77 -10.12 25.95
N SER A 57 9.83 -9.98 26.87
CA SER A 57 8.48 -10.54 26.76
C SER A 57 7.44 -9.48 27.09
N ASP A 58 6.18 -9.71 26.67
CA ASP A 58 5.07 -8.81 26.99
C ASP A 58 4.91 -8.60 28.50
N TRP A 59 5.18 -9.64 29.29
CA TRP A 59 5.14 -9.57 30.75
C TRP A 59 6.24 -8.67 31.31
N LEU A 60 7.49 -8.80 30.84
CA LEU A 60 8.59 -7.94 31.25
C LEU A 60 8.34 -6.47 30.92
N VAL A 61 7.81 -6.21 29.72
CA VAL A 61 7.44 -4.85 29.29
C VAL A 61 6.34 -4.28 30.18
N ALA A 62 5.35 -5.09 30.57
CA ALA A 62 4.28 -4.68 31.49
C ALA A 62 4.80 -4.37 32.90
N MET A 63 5.88 -5.00 33.35
CA MET A 63 6.53 -4.74 34.64
C MET A 63 7.51 -3.56 34.60
N ALA A 64 7.99 -3.15 33.42
CA ALA A 64 8.98 -2.09 33.28
C ALA A 64 8.61 -0.71 33.89
N PRO A 65 7.32 -0.28 33.95
CA PRO A 65 6.95 0.96 34.64
C PRO A 65 7.29 0.97 36.13
N MET A 66 7.49 -0.20 36.77
CA MET A 66 7.96 -0.29 38.16
C MET A 66 9.37 0.27 38.36
N ALA A 67 10.18 0.30 37.28
CA ALA A 67 11.50 0.93 37.30
C ALA A 67 11.39 2.44 37.10
N SER A 68 10.88 2.86 35.94
CA SER A 68 10.54 4.25 35.62
C SER A 68 9.79 4.31 34.28
N PHE A 69 9.15 5.45 34.00
CA PHE A 69 8.52 5.70 32.69
C PHE A 69 9.54 5.76 31.54
N GLU A 70 10.73 6.33 31.79
CA GLU A 70 11.81 6.39 30.81
C GLU A 70 12.33 4.98 30.48
N THR A 71 12.52 4.15 31.51
CA THR A 71 12.91 2.74 31.33
C THR A 71 11.86 1.97 30.54
N TRP A 72 10.57 2.15 30.86
CA TRP A 72 9.48 1.53 30.08
C TRP A 72 9.52 1.94 28.61
N THR A 73 9.72 3.23 28.32
CA THR A 73 9.79 3.74 26.95
C THR A 73 10.96 3.11 26.20
N SER A 74 12.16 3.07 26.80
CA SER A 74 13.31 2.37 26.21
C SER A 74 13.01 0.90 25.95
N VAL A 75 12.48 0.18 26.94
CA VAL A 75 12.21 -1.26 26.84
C VAL A 75 11.18 -1.57 25.78
N CYS A 76 10.14 -0.74 25.63
CA CYS A 76 9.17 -0.86 24.54
C CYS A 76 9.83 -0.73 23.16
N GLU A 77 10.81 0.16 23.00
CA GLU A 77 11.56 0.30 21.75
C GLU A 77 12.46 -0.89 21.48
N ASP A 78 13.21 -1.36 22.48
CA ASP A 78 14.06 -2.54 22.34
C ASP A 78 13.22 -3.77 22.00
N TYR A 79 12.07 -3.93 22.68
CA TYR A 79 11.15 -5.04 22.41
C TYR A 79 10.51 -4.92 21.03
N ALA A 80 10.20 -3.71 20.56
CA ALA A 80 9.71 -3.51 19.20
C ALA A 80 10.76 -3.93 18.14
N ILE A 81 12.05 -3.68 18.41
CA ILE A 81 13.16 -4.14 17.55
C ILE A 81 13.28 -5.67 17.57
N GLN A 82 13.21 -6.30 18.75
CA GLN A 82 13.19 -7.77 18.86
C GLN A 82 11.99 -8.39 18.12
N LEU A 83 10.81 -7.78 18.23
CA LEU A 83 9.63 -8.22 17.49
C LEU A 83 9.74 -8.01 15.98
N GLU A 84 10.49 -6.99 15.53
CA GLU A 84 10.83 -6.80 14.12
C GLU A 84 11.69 -7.96 13.61
N THR A 85 12.70 -8.40 14.39
CA THR A 85 13.54 -9.56 14.03
C THR A 85 12.76 -10.87 14.03
N ASP A 86 11.77 -11.01 14.91
CA ASP A 86 10.86 -12.17 14.97
C ASP A 86 9.79 -12.16 13.87
N GLY A 87 9.73 -11.12 13.03
CA GLY A 87 8.74 -10.96 11.96
C GLY A 87 7.34 -10.51 12.44
N GLN A 88 7.19 -10.13 13.71
CA GLN A 88 5.92 -9.68 14.29
C GLN A 88 5.71 -8.17 14.12
N TYR A 89 5.68 -7.69 12.87
CA TYR A 89 5.68 -6.25 12.54
C TYR A 89 4.51 -5.45 13.13
N HIS A 90 3.30 -6.02 13.16
CA HIS A 90 2.11 -5.34 13.69
C HIS A 90 2.21 -5.09 15.19
N LYS A 91 2.76 -6.06 15.91
CA LYS A 91 2.99 -5.99 17.36
C LYS A 91 4.10 -4.99 17.67
N ALA A 92 5.21 -5.06 16.93
CA ALA A 92 6.31 -4.08 17.01
C ALA A 92 5.80 -2.64 16.77
N ALA A 93 4.99 -2.42 15.73
CA ALA A 93 4.41 -1.11 15.45
C ALA A 93 3.53 -0.59 16.60
N SER A 94 2.79 -1.48 17.27
CA SER A 94 1.95 -1.11 18.42
C SER A 94 2.79 -0.63 19.60
N TYR A 95 3.94 -1.25 19.87
CA TYR A 95 4.89 -0.79 20.90
C TYR A 95 5.52 0.56 20.53
N PHE A 96 5.94 0.78 19.28
CA PHE A 96 6.39 2.11 18.84
C PHE A 96 5.31 3.18 19.00
N LEU A 97 4.05 2.85 18.68
CA LEU A 97 2.93 3.77 18.86
C LEU A 97 2.62 4.06 20.32
N ALA A 98 2.79 3.08 21.22
CA ALA A 98 2.66 3.28 22.66
C ALA A 98 3.70 4.29 23.19
N CYS A 99 4.89 4.33 22.59
CA CYS A 99 5.93 5.32 22.87
C CYS A 99 5.77 6.64 22.09
N HIS A 100 4.63 6.86 21.43
CA HIS A 100 4.38 8.02 20.54
C HIS A 100 5.36 8.16 19.36
N LYS A 101 6.08 7.08 19.01
CA LYS A 101 7.04 7.01 17.90
C LYS A 101 6.35 6.62 16.58
N VAL A 102 5.49 7.52 16.10
CA VAL A 102 4.63 7.28 14.92
C VAL A 102 5.46 7.11 13.65
N TYR A 103 6.48 7.93 13.44
CA TYR A 103 7.31 7.87 12.23
C TYR A 103 8.14 6.59 12.17
N GLU A 104 8.61 6.09 13.32
CA GLU A 104 9.34 4.84 13.45
C GLU A 104 8.45 3.64 13.10
N ALA A 105 7.21 3.62 13.60
CA ALA A 105 6.23 2.60 13.22
C ALA A 105 5.91 2.61 11.71
N ILE A 106 5.81 3.79 11.09
CA ILE A 106 5.63 3.93 9.64
C ILE A 106 6.87 3.43 8.89
N ARG A 107 8.07 3.78 9.35
CA ARG A 107 9.35 3.33 8.76
C ARG A 107 9.53 1.83 8.85
N LEU A 108 9.12 1.21 9.96
CA LEU A 108 9.10 -0.24 10.15
C LEU A 108 8.29 -0.90 9.03
N PHE A 109 7.03 -0.50 8.85
CA PHE A 109 6.19 -1.05 7.78
C PHE A 109 6.75 -0.79 6.38
N LYS A 110 7.31 0.39 6.14
CA LYS A 110 7.95 0.76 4.87
C LYS A 110 9.13 -0.15 4.53
N ARG A 111 10.02 -0.45 5.49
CA ARG A 111 11.19 -1.34 5.30
C ARG A 111 10.77 -2.74 4.89
N HIS A 112 9.69 -3.25 5.48
CA HIS A 112 9.13 -4.57 5.21
C HIS A 112 8.11 -4.60 4.06
N LYS A 113 7.99 -3.51 3.28
CA LYS A 113 7.09 -3.37 2.13
C LYS A 113 5.59 -3.55 2.46
N LEU A 114 5.21 -3.32 3.72
CA LEU A 114 3.83 -3.33 4.20
C LEU A 114 3.19 -1.94 3.98
N PHE A 115 3.04 -1.55 2.71
CA PHE A 115 2.63 -0.20 2.35
C PHE A 115 1.20 0.14 2.76
N LYS A 116 0.28 -0.83 2.73
CA LYS A 116 -1.14 -0.60 3.07
C LYS A 116 -1.27 -0.20 4.54
N GLU A 117 -0.57 -0.93 5.41
CA GLU A 117 -0.49 -0.72 6.84
C GLU A 117 0.20 0.62 7.14
N ALA A 118 1.32 0.90 6.48
CA ALA A 118 2.04 2.17 6.61
C ALA A 118 1.15 3.38 6.24
N ILE A 119 0.44 3.30 5.11
CA ILE A 119 -0.45 4.38 4.63
C ILE A 119 -1.66 4.52 5.55
N ALA A 120 -2.27 3.42 5.99
CA ALA A 120 -3.39 3.46 6.92
C ALA A 120 -2.99 4.15 8.22
N LEU A 121 -1.83 3.79 8.78
CA LEU A 121 -1.30 4.40 9.99
C LEU A 121 -0.98 5.89 9.78
N ALA A 122 -0.31 6.23 8.69
CA ALA A 122 0.03 7.61 8.35
C ALA A 122 -1.24 8.48 8.20
N LYS A 123 -2.29 7.99 7.54
CA LYS A 123 -3.56 8.73 7.39
C LYS A 123 -4.29 8.98 8.71
N VAL A 124 -4.15 8.09 9.68
CA VAL A 124 -4.81 8.21 10.99
C VAL A 124 -4.04 9.16 11.91
N ARG A 125 -2.71 9.14 11.86
CA ARG A 125 -1.86 9.84 12.84
C ARG A 125 -1.20 11.12 12.31
N LEU A 126 -1.01 11.24 11.00
CA LEU A 126 -0.33 12.38 10.37
C LEU A 126 -1.33 13.28 9.63
N SER A 127 -0.88 14.50 9.32
CA SER A 127 -1.61 15.43 8.46
C SER A 127 -1.72 14.86 7.04
N PRO A 128 -2.83 15.12 6.31
CA PRO A 128 -2.95 14.71 4.90
C PRO A 128 -1.93 15.38 3.96
N LEU A 129 -1.25 16.43 4.43
CA LEU A 129 -0.20 17.15 3.71
C LEU A 129 1.21 16.73 4.14
N ASP A 130 1.34 15.72 5.01
CA ASP A 130 2.64 15.24 5.46
C ASP A 130 3.40 14.56 4.29
N PRO A 131 4.67 14.93 4.04
CA PRO A 131 5.46 14.37 2.94
C PRO A 131 5.68 12.85 3.04
N ALA A 132 5.56 12.26 4.22
CA ALA A 132 5.66 10.81 4.39
C ALA A 132 4.58 10.05 3.60
N LEU A 133 3.38 10.63 3.46
CA LEU A 133 2.31 10.00 2.67
C LEU A 133 2.65 9.97 1.18
N GLU A 134 3.18 11.06 0.64
CA GLU A 134 3.61 11.13 -0.76
C GLU A 134 4.73 10.12 -1.04
N GLU A 135 5.71 10.02 -0.15
CA GLU A 135 6.78 9.03 -0.27
C GLU A 135 6.25 7.59 -0.22
N LEU A 136 5.30 7.28 0.66
CA LEU A 136 4.69 5.95 0.74
C LEU A 136 3.90 5.60 -0.52
N TYR A 137 3.09 6.53 -1.05
CA TYR A 137 2.32 6.30 -2.26
C TYR A 137 3.21 6.15 -3.50
N THR A 138 4.28 6.94 -3.63
CA THR A 138 5.23 6.81 -4.75
C THR A 138 5.92 5.45 -4.74
N LEU A 139 6.44 5.01 -3.59
CA LEU A 139 7.09 3.70 -3.46
C LEU A 139 6.10 2.54 -3.70
N TRP A 140 4.89 2.65 -3.17
CA TRP A 140 3.86 1.64 -3.39
C TRP A 140 3.43 1.56 -4.85
N ALA A 141 3.25 2.71 -5.52
CA ALA A 141 2.93 2.76 -6.95
C ALA A 141 4.03 2.15 -7.82
N GLN A 142 5.31 2.40 -7.50
CA GLN A 142 6.45 1.81 -8.21
C GLN A 142 6.47 0.29 -8.06
N GLN A 143 6.19 -0.24 -6.86
CA GLN A 143 6.10 -1.68 -6.65
C GLN A 143 4.91 -2.27 -7.43
N LEU A 144 3.72 -1.68 -7.31
CA LEU A 144 2.53 -2.14 -8.03
C LEU A 144 2.71 -2.13 -9.55
N THR A 145 3.44 -1.15 -10.08
CA THR A 145 3.76 -1.08 -11.51
C THR A 145 4.68 -2.22 -11.94
N LYS A 146 5.66 -2.61 -11.09
CA LYS A 146 6.52 -3.78 -11.33
C LYS A 146 5.74 -5.09 -11.25
N ASP A 147 4.77 -5.16 -10.34
CA ASP A 147 3.89 -6.32 -10.15
C ASP A 147 2.81 -6.42 -11.26
N GLY A 148 2.71 -5.43 -12.15
CA GLY A 148 1.72 -5.38 -13.24
C GLY A 148 0.33 -4.89 -12.82
N ASN A 149 0.15 -4.50 -11.56
CA ASN A 149 -1.13 -4.02 -11.04
C ASN A 149 -1.32 -2.51 -11.29
N LEU A 150 -1.55 -2.16 -12.55
CA LEU A 150 -1.60 -0.77 -13.02
C LEU A 150 -2.78 0.02 -12.44
N GLU A 151 -3.93 -0.61 -12.16
CA GLU A 151 -5.09 0.06 -11.60
C GLU A 151 -4.83 0.58 -10.18
N GLN A 152 -4.21 -0.25 -9.34
CA GLN A 152 -3.85 0.15 -7.98
C GLN A 152 -2.74 1.20 -8.00
N ALA A 153 -1.76 1.08 -8.91
CA ALA A 153 -0.72 2.09 -9.09
C ALA A 153 -1.33 3.45 -9.49
N ALA A 154 -2.28 3.46 -10.43
CA ALA A 154 -2.98 4.69 -10.83
C ALA A 154 -3.76 5.32 -9.67
N LYS A 155 -4.42 4.52 -8.81
CA LYS A 155 -5.08 5.02 -7.59
C LYS A 155 -4.09 5.71 -6.64
N CYS A 156 -2.86 5.19 -6.51
CA CYS A 156 -1.82 5.83 -5.70
C CYS A 156 -1.42 7.20 -6.28
N HIS A 157 -1.20 7.29 -7.59
CA HIS A 157 -0.88 8.58 -8.24
C HIS A 157 -2.03 9.59 -8.13
N LEU A 158 -3.29 9.14 -8.24
CA LEU A 158 -4.45 10.00 -8.01
C LEU A 158 -4.52 10.51 -6.56
N ALA A 159 -4.18 9.68 -5.58
CA ALA A 159 -4.13 10.09 -4.17
C ALA A 159 -3.09 11.22 -3.94
N MET A 160 -2.00 11.22 -4.71
CA MET A 160 -0.98 12.28 -4.71
C MET A 160 -1.31 13.47 -5.64
N ARG A 161 -2.51 13.51 -6.24
CA ARG A 161 -2.93 14.52 -7.22
C ARG A 161 -2.09 14.55 -8.51
N GLN A 162 -1.33 13.49 -8.79
CA GLN A 162 -0.54 13.32 -10.01
C GLN A 162 -1.39 12.69 -11.12
N VAL A 163 -2.35 13.47 -11.64
CA VAL A 163 -3.37 12.96 -12.56
C VAL A 163 -2.79 12.51 -13.90
N GLN A 164 -1.77 13.20 -14.40
CA GLN A 164 -1.12 12.87 -15.67
C GLN A 164 -0.44 11.49 -15.63
N ASP A 165 0.25 11.18 -14.55
CA ASP A 165 0.97 9.90 -14.43
C ASP A 165 0.01 8.73 -14.19
N ALA A 166 -1.09 8.97 -13.47
CA ALA A 166 -2.18 8.01 -13.35
C ALA A 166 -2.81 7.69 -14.72
N ALA A 167 -3.11 8.71 -15.54
CA ALA A 167 -3.70 8.52 -16.86
C ALA A 167 -2.76 7.76 -17.81
N LYS A 168 -1.46 8.10 -17.80
CA LYS A 168 -0.43 7.39 -18.57
C LYS A 168 -0.33 5.91 -18.18
N LEU A 169 -0.36 5.61 -16.88
CA LEU A 169 -0.31 4.23 -16.39
C LEU A 169 -1.52 3.41 -16.82
N LEU A 170 -2.73 3.97 -16.73
CA LEU A 170 -3.95 3.31 -17.19
C LEU A 170 -3.95 3.08 -18.71
N ALA A 171 -3.49 4.08 -19.47
CA ALA A 171 -3.42 3.98 -20.93
C ALA A 171 -2.42 2.92 -21.42
N ARG A 172 -1.42 2.55 -20.61
CA ARG A 172 -0.42 1.52 -20.95
C ARG A 172 -1.05 0.13 -21.09
N ARG A 173 -2.15 -0.16 -20.40
CA ARG A 173 -2.82 -1.48 -20.48
C ARG A 173 -3.54 -1.69 -21.81
N TYR A 174 -3.87 -0.61 -22.53
CA TYR A 174 -4.60 -0.62 -23.80
C TYR A 174 -5.94 -1.40 -23.76
N ASP A 175 -6.55 -1.51 -22.57
CA ASP A 175 -7.88 -2.08 -22.41
C ASP A 175 -8.95 -0.99 -22.61
N GLN A 176 -10.10 -1.37 -23.18
CA GLN A 176 -11.20 -0.45 -23.53
C GLN A 176 -11.70 0.30 -22.29
N SER A 177 -11.77 -0.40 -21.14
CA SER A 177 -12.18 0.19 -19.86
C SER A 177 -11.11 1.14 -19.29
N SER A 178 -9.84 0.76 -19.38
CA SER A 178 -8.70 1.51 -18.85
C SER A 178 -8.42 2.78 -19.67
N LEU A 179 -8.58 2.72 -20.99
CA LEU A 179 -8.45 3.88 -21.87
C LEU A 179 -9.60 4.87 -21.70
N ARG A 180 -10.84 4.40 -21.54
CA ARG A 180 -11.99 5.25 -21.24
C ARG A 180 -11.81 5.99 -19.92
N THR A 181 -11.36 5.30 -18.88
CA THR A 181 -11.08 5.93 -17.59
C THR A 181 -9.91 6.91 -17.67
N ALA A 182 -8.83 6.58 -18.37
CA ALA A 182 -7.72 7.52 -18.61
C ALA A 182 -8.18 8.81 -19.31
N ALA A 183 -9.00 8.69 -20.38
CA ALA A 183 -9.55 9.84 -21.08
C ALA A 183 -10.43 10.70 -20.16
N HIS A 184 -11.31 10.07 -19.39
CA HIS A 184 -12.20 10.79 -18.47
C HIS A 184 -11.43 11.53 -17.36
N ILE A 185 -10.43 10.88 -16.78
CA ILE A 185 -9.56 11.45 -15.75
C ILE A 185 -8.80 12.67 -16.30
N SER A 186 -8.27 12.60 -17.53
CA SER A 186 -7.59 13.74 -18.17
C SER A 186 -8.53 14.91 -18.47
N ILE A 187 -9.77 14.63 -18.87
CA ILE A 187 -10.80 15.66 -19.09
C ILE A 187 -11.14 16.37 -17.77
N ILE A 188 -11.35 15.63 -16.67
CA ILE A 188 -11.62 16.21 -15.35
C ILE A 188 -10.45 17.08 -14.87
N ALA A 189 -9.21 16.66 -15.13
CA ALA A 189 -8.01 17.43 -14.79
C ALA A 189 -7.74 18.62 -15.73
N ASN A 190 -8.63 18.88 -16.70
CA ASN A 190 -8.51 19.95 -17.70
C ASN A 190 -7.24 19.84 -18.58
N ASP A 191 -6.68 18.63 -18.73
CA ASP A 191 -5.55 18.35 -19.63
C ASP A 191 -6.09 17.95 -21.01
N LYS A 192 -6.40 18.98 -21.81
CA LYS A 192 -7.03 18.80 -23.12
C LYS A 192 -6.16 18.00 -24.11
N GLN A 193 -4.84 18.14 -24.06
CA GLN A 193 -3.96 17.45 -24.99
C GLN A 193 -3.91 15.93 -24.71
N GLN A 194 -3.70 15.55 -23.46
CA GLN A 194 -3.75 14.13 -23.06
C GLN A 194 -5.16 13.56 -23.25
N GLY A 195 -6.20 14.31 -22.89
CA GLY A 195 -7.60 13.93 -23.07
C GLY A 195 -7.96 13.64 -24.53
N LEU A 196 -7.53 14.50 -25.46
CA LEU A 196 -7.71 14.30 -26.90
C LEU A 196 -7.02 13.02 -27.38
N MET A 197 -5.75 12.83 -26.99
CA MET A 197 -4.96 11.66 -27.40
C MET A 197 -5.57 10.35 -26.91
N TYR A 198 -6.02 10.28 -25.65
CA TYR A 198 -6.68 9.08 -25.12
C TYR A 198 -8.07 8.87 -25.74
N THR A 199 -8.83 9.94 -25.99
CA THR A 199 -10.10 9.88 -26.69
C THR A 199 -9.94 9.30 -28.10
N GLN A 200 -8.94 9.74 -28.85
CA GLN A 200 -8.60 9.19 -30.16
C GLN A 200 -8.33 7.69 -30.10
N ARG A 201 -7.53 7.26 -29.11
CA ARG A 201 -7.22 5.84 -28.91
C ARG A 201 -8.45 5.00 -28.60
N VAL A 202 -9.35 5.51 -27.75
CA VAL A 202 -10.63 4.86 -27.44
C VAL A 202 -11.47 4.70 -28.70
N VAL A 203 -11.63 5.78 -29.49
CA VAL A 203 -12.40 5.75 -30.74
C VAL A 203 -11.77 4.75 -31.71
N GLN A 204 -10.46 4.80 -31.92
CA GLN A 204 -9.75 3.88 -32.80
C GLN A 204 -9.98 2.40 -32.41
N GLN A 205 -10.01 2.10 -31.11
CA GLN A 205 -10.29 0.74 -30.64
C GLN A 205 -11.72 0.29 -30.97
N HIS A 206 -12.74 1.14 -30.76
CA HIS A 206 -14.12 0.84 -31.16
C HIS A 206 -14.25 0.64 -32.67
N LEU A 207 -13.55 1.46 -33.47
CA LEU A 207 -13.55 1.33 -34.93
C LEU A 207 -12.92 0.01 -35.39
N LEU A 208 -11.81 -0.42 -34.77
CA LEU A 208 -11.19 -1.72 -35.06
C LEU A 208 -12.09 -2.91 -34.68
N GLN A 209 -12.95 -2.76 -33.67
CA GLN A 209 -13.91 -3.77 -33.23
C GLN A 209 -15.25 -3.69 -33.97
N ASN A 210 -15.42 -2.73 -34.91
CA ASN A 210 -16.68 -2.43 -35.59
C ASN A 210 -17.84 -2.09 -34.62
N GLU A 211 -17.54 -1.53 -33.45
CA GLU A 211 -18.51 -1.13 -32.42
C GLU A 211 -18.88 0.37 -32.56
N TRP A 212 -19.40 0.78 -33.72
CA TRP A 212 -19.66 2.20 -34.02
C TRP A 212 -20.67 2.85 -33.06
N GLY A 213 -21.71 2.12 -32.64
CA GLY A 213 -22.70 2.63 -31.68
C GLY A 213 -22.07 3.04 -30.33
N LEU A 214 -21.10 2.28 -29.83
CA LEU A 214 -20.38 2.59 -28.59
C LEU A 214 -19.41 3.77 -28.76
N ALA A 215 -18.85 3.96 -29.95
CA ALA A 215 -18.05 5.13 -30.28
C ALA A 215 -18.90 6.40 -30.27
N TYR A 216 -20.08 6.39 -30.90
CA TYR A 216 -20.98 7.55 -30.92
C TYR A 216 -21.48 7.92 -29.52
N GLN A 217 -21.94 6.95 -28.72
CA GLN A 217 -22.36 7.20 -27.34
C GLN A 217 -21.24 7.80 -26.47
N PHE A 218 -19.99 7.42 -26.73
CA PHE A 218 -18.84 7.99 -26.02
C PHE A 218 -18.53 9.43 -26.46
N LEU A 219 -18.69 9.73 -27.75
CA LEU A 219 -18.45 11.05 -28.32
C LEU A 219 -19.58 12.05 -28.00
N GLU A 220 -20.84 11.62 -27.99
CA GLU A 220 -21.98 12.47 -27.61
C GLU A 220 -21.85 13.05 -26.20
N LYS A 221 -21.30 12.25 -25.28
CA LYS A 221 -21.03 12.68 -23.89
C LYS A 221 -19.95 13.76 -23.80
N ASN A 222 -19.07 13.87 -24.81
CA ASN A 222 -17.91 14.75 -24.78
C ASN A 222 -17.93 15.75 -25.96
N LYS A 223 -18.63 16.88 -25.79
CA LYS A 223 -18.81 17.92 -26.83
C LYS A 223 -17.51 18.50 -27.40
N GLU A 224 -16.41 18.50 -26.64
CA GLU A 224 -15.13 19.05 -27.10
C GLU A 224 -14.47 18.24 -28.24
N TRP A 225 -14.89 16.98 -28.45
CA TRP A 225 -14.19 16.05 -29.33
C TRP A 225 -15.02 15.60 -30.56
N GLN A 226 -15.99 16.43 -30.98
CA GLN A 226 -16.89 16.14 -32.11
C GLN A 226 -16.15 15.89 -33.44
N VAL A 227 -14.90 16.32 -33.58
CA VAL A 227 -14.07 16.03 -34.76
C VAL A 227 -13.96 14.52 -35.01
N TYR A 228 -13.91 13.70 -33.96
CA TYR A 228 -13.86 12.25 -34.12
C TYR A 228 -15.20 11.61 -34.52
N LEU A 229 -16.30 12.36 -34.44
CA LEU A 229 -17.59 11.90 -34.93
C LEU A 229 -17.55 11.79 -36.46
N ALA A 230 -16.99 12.81 -37.13
CA ALA A 230 -16.78 12.77 -38.57
C ALA A 230 -15.88 11.60 -38.99
N THR A 231 -14.76 11.37 -38.29
CA THR A 231 -13.87 10.24 -38.61
C THR A 231 -14.55 8.89 -38.40
N SER A 232 -15.37 8.76 -37.34
CA SER A 232 -16.11 7.53 -37.05
C SER A 232 -17.19 7.25 -38.11
N SER A 233 -17.93 8.27 -38.52
CA SER A 233 -18.94 8.16 -39.59
C SER A 233 -18.34 7.85 -40.95
N MET A 234 -17.17 8.43 -41.27
CA MET A 234 -16.43 8.09 -42.49
C MET A 234 -15.96 6.63 -42.47
N HIS A 235 -15.46 6.14 -41.33
CA HIS A 235 -15.06 4.73 -41.19
C HIS A 235 -16.25 3.78 -41.35
N GLU A 236 -17.37 4.05 -40.67
CA GLU A 236 -18.59 3.24 -40.79
C GLU A 236 -19.09 3.19 -42.23
N MET A 237 -19.12 4.34 -42.93
CA MET A 237 -19.55 4.41 -44.33
C MET A 237 -18.63 3.61 -45.27
N VAL A 238 -17.30 3.72 -45.12
CA VAL A 238 -16.35 2.94 -45.93
C VAL A 238 -16.50 1.44 -45.64
N SER A 239 -16.68 1.06 -44.37
CA SER A 239 -16.95 -0.33 -43.99
C SER A 239 -18.25 -0.87 -44.58
N CYS A 240 -19.32 -0.07 -44.66
CA CYS A 240 -20.56 -0.45 -45.34
C CYS A 240 -20.34 -0.72 -46.84
N GLU A 241 -19.66 0.18 -47.55
CA GLU A 241 -19.40 0.04 -48.99
C GLU A 241 -18.46 -1.14 -49.30
N LEU A 242 -17.45 -1.38 -48.46
CA LEU A 242 -16.59 -2.57 -48.62
C LEU A 242 -17.35 -3.87 -48.37
N THR A 243 -18.37 -3.84 -47.50
CA THR A 243 -19.26 -4.99 -47.27
C THR A 243 -20.19 -5.20 -48.45
N SER A 244 -20.74 -4.12 -49.05
CA SER A 244 -21.58 -4.21 -50.26
C SER A 244 -20.80 -4.74 -51.47
N LEU A 245 -19.50 -4.44 -51.56
CA LEU A 245 -18.58 -4.99 -52.56
C LEU A 245 -18.10 -6.42 -52.25
N GLY A 246 -18.49 -7.01 -51.11
CA GLY A 246 -18.11 -8.36 -50.69
C GLY A 246 -16.66 -8.50 -50.23
N LEU A 247 -15.94 -7.39 -49.99
CA LEU A 247 -14.53 -7.36 -49.57
C LEU A 247 -14.36 -7.51 -48.05
N LEU A 248 -15.40 -7.23 -47.27
CA LEU A 248 -15.46 -7.41 -45.82
C LEU A 248 -16.73 -8.16 -45.42
N GLN A 249 -16.62 -9.05 -44.44
CA GLN A 249 -17.78 -9.73 -43.84
C GLN A 249 -18.03 -9.12 -42.46
N ILE A 250 -18.97 -8.19 -42.38
CA ILE A 250 -19.41 -7.55 -41.14
C ILE A 250 -20.92 -7.79 -41.02
N GLU A 251 -21.40 -8.21 -39.84
CA GLU A 251 -22.83 -8.38 -39.63
C GLU A 251 -23.55 -7.01 -39.68
N PRO A 252 -24.71 -6.92 -40.36
CA PRO A 252 -25.44 -5.66 -40.52
C PRO A 252 -25.86 -5.02 -39.18
N ALA A 253 -26.06 -5.84 -38.15
CA ALA A 253 -26.42 -5.40 -36.79
C ALA A 253 -25.38 -4.51 -36.10
N HIS A 254 -24.13 -4.49 -36.60
CA HIS A 254 -23.09 -3.60 -36.06
C HIS A 254 -23.23 -2.16 -36.57
N PHE A 255 -23.82 -1.95 -37.76
CA PHE A 255 -24.01 -0.62 -38.31
C PHE A 255 -25.14 0.12 -37.58
N SER A 256 -24.88 1.37 -37.23
CA SER A 256 -25.79 2.19 -36.43
C SER A 256 -26.60 3.15 -37.29
N HIS A 257 -25.97 3.82 -38.25
CA HIS A 257 -26.59 4.89 -39.03
C HIS A 257 -26.67 4.60 -40.54
N TRP A 258 -25.86 3.67 -41.04
CA TRP A 258 -25.71 3.44 -42.49
C TRP A 258 -26.34 2.15 -43.02
N ASP A 259 -27.01 1.36 -42.17
CA ASP A 259 -27.62 0.06 -42.51
C ASP A 259 -28.78 0.15 -43.53
N GLN A 260 -29.36 1.35 -43.73
CA GLN A 260 -30.53 1.57 -44.58
C GLN A 260 -30.22 2.07 -46.01
N ARG A 261 -28.96 2.08 -46.46
CA ARG A 261 -28.66 2.54 -47.82
C ARG A 261 -29.11 1.52 -48.88
N PRO A 262 -29.89 1.92 -49.91
CA PRO A 262 -30.21 1.03 -51.01
C PRO A 262 -28.93 0.67 -51.78
N SER A 263 -28.74 -0.63 -52.02
CA SER A 263 -27.56 -1.31 -52.58
C SER A 263 -27.05 -0.83 -53.95
N ASN A 264 -27.64 0.20 -54.55
CA ASN A 264 -27.47 0.53 -55.97
C ASN A 264 -26.74 1.85 -56.26
N LYS A 265 -26.08 2.47 -55.28
CA LYS A 265 -25.20 3.62 -55.54
C LYS A 265 -23.94 3.53 -54.69
N SER A 266 -22.85 3.03 -55.27
CA SER A 266 -21.51 3.20 -54.71
C SER A 266 -21.23 4.70 -54.59
N ALA A 267 -21.03 5.17 -53.36
CA ALA A 267 -20.72 6.58 -53.08
C ALA A 267 -19.24 6.92 -53.31
N LEU A 268 -18.40 5.92 -53.56
CA LEU A 268 -17.00 6.10 -53.93
C LEU A 268 -16.87 6.14 -55.47
N PRO A 269 -16.10 7.08 -56.02
CA PRO A 269 -15.84 7.18 -57.46
C PRO A 269 -15.10 5.96 -58.02
#